data_AF-A0A946J2X8-F1
#
_entry.id   AF-A0A946J2X8-F1
#
_cell.length_a   1.000
_cell.length_b   1.000
_cell.length_c   1.000
_cell.angle_alpha   90.00
_cell.angle_beta   90.00
_cell.angle_gamma   90.00
#
_symmetry.space_group_name_H-M   'P 1'
#
loop_
_entity.id
_entity.type
_entity.pdbx_description
1 polymer ?
#
loop_
_entity_poly.entity_id
_entity_poly.type
_entity_poly.pdbx_seq_one_letter_code
_entity_poly.pdbx_strand_id
1 'polypeptide(L)' 'MSGDLKGRKFYFPDSDGLRPTSGKTRETLFNWIQFDIAGKTVLDPFSGSGALSLEAISRGAK' A
#
# COMPACT_ATOMS: atom_id res chain seq x y z
N MET A 1 -17.54 4.55 -8.44
CA MET A 1 -17.39 3.20 -9.02
C MET A 1 -16.06 2.66 -8.55
N SER A 2 -16.10 1.53 -7.84
CA SER A 2 -15.07 1.06 -6.92
C SER A 2 -14.09 0.11 -7.63
N GLY A 3 -12.80 0.23 -7.32
CA GLY A 3 -11.73 -0.58 -7.91
C GLY A 3 -11.83 -2.06 -7.56
N ASP A 4 -11.58 -2.88 -8.59
CA ASP A 4 -11.84 -4.33 -8.73
C ASP A 4 -10.99 -5.25 -7.82
N LEU A 5 -10.24 -4.72 -6.85
CA LEU A 5 -9.30 -5.50 -6.03
C LEU A 5 -9.52 -5.38 -4.52
N LYS A 6 -10.59 -4.70 -4.09
CA LYS A 6 -10.91 -4.43 -2.69
C LYS A 6 -11.61 -5.62 -2.03
N GLY A 7 -10.92 -6.75 -1.78
CA GLY A 7 -11.61 -7.91 -1.19
C GLY A 7 -10.84 -9.10 -0.65
N ARG A 8 -9.53 -9.29 -0.92
CA ARG A 8 -8.82 -10.44 -0.32
C ARG A 8 -8.43 -10.14 1.13
N LYS A 9 -9.28 -10.59 2.08
CA LYS A 9 -8.95 -10.64 3.51
C LYS A 9 -7.94 -11.77 3.74
N PHE A 10 -6.68 -11.41 3.96
CA PHE A 10 -5.69 -12.33 4.53
C PHE A 10 -5.90 -12.38 6.04
N TYR A 11 -6.22 -13.58 6.54
CA TYR A 11 -6.34 -13.85 7.97
C TYR A 11 -4.93 -14.02 8.54
N PHE A 12 -4.49 -13.08 9.38
CA PHE A 12 -3.24 -13.21 10.13
C PHE A 12 -3.59 -13.46 11.60
N PRO A 13 -2.95 -14.43 12.28
CA PRO A 13 -3.19 -14.65 13.70
C PRO A 13 -2.67 -13.44 14.49
N ASP A 14 -3.58 -12.81 15.23
CA ASP A 14 -3.29 -11.71 16.15
C ASP A 14 -2.46 -12.26 17.31
N SER A 15 -1.14 -12.08 17.25
CA SER A 15 -0.21 -12.47 18.33
C SER A 15 0.30 -11.21 19.01
N ASP A 16 0.08 -11.15 20.32
CA ASP A 16 0.46 -10.06 21.22
C ASP A 16 1.98 -9.84 21.13
N GLY A 17 2.38 -8.76 20.44
CA GLY A 17 3.79 -8.39 20.21
C GLY A 17 4.21 -8.24 18.74
N LEU A 18 3.44 -8.75 17.78
CA LEU A 18 3.69 -8.48 16.35
C LEU A 18 3.05 -7.15 15.98
N ARG A 19 3.86 -6.08 15.92
CA ARG A 19 3.45 -4.78 15.39
C ARG A 19 2.81 -4.99 14.00
N PRO A 20 1.48 -4.88 13.84
CA PRO A 20 0.81 -5.06 12.55
C PRO A 20 0.93 -3.75 11.78
N THR A 21 2.17 -3.32 11.52
CA THR A 21 2.47 -1.93 11.16
C THR A 21 2.63 -1.76 9.67
N SER A 22 3.15 -2.74 8.93
CA SER A 22 3.44 -2.56 7.50
C SER A 22 2.19 -2.26 6.66
N GLY A 23 1.08 -2.97 6.91
CA GLY A 23 -0.17 -2.78 6.17
C GLY A 23 -0.84 -1.43 6.47
N LYS A 24 -1.03 -1.12 7.76
CA LYS A 24 -1.64 0.15 8.20
C LYS A 24 -0.79 1.36 7.84
N THR A 25 0.54 1.29 8.01
CA THR A 25 1.45 2.39 7.67
C THR A 25 1.45 2.69 6.17
N ARG A 26 1.41 1.66 5.32
CA ARG A 26 1.29 1.84 3.86
C ARG A 26 -0.03 2.52 3.49
N GLU A 27 -1.14 2.09 4.10
CA GLU A 27 -2.45 2.69 3.86
C GLU A 27 -2.49 4.15 4.33
N THR A 28 -1.92 4.47 5.49
CA THR A 28 -1.80 5.85 5.99
C THR A 28 -0.92 6.70 5.08
N LEU A 29 0.23 6.20 4.64
CA LEU A 29 1.13 6.89 3.71
C LEU A 29 0.41 7.27 2.42
N PHE A 30 -0.25 6.30 1.77
CA PHE A 30 -0.97 6.58 0.54
C PHE A 30 -2.21 7.45 0.72
N ASN A 31 -2.82 7.48 1.92
CA ASN A 31 -3.87 8.44 2.22
C ASN A 31 -3.34 9.88 2.27
N TRP A 32 -2.12 10.10 2.78
CA TRP A 32 -1.53 11.44 2.81
C TRP A 32 -1.19 11.96 1.42
N ILE A 33 -0.67 11.10 0.55
CA ILE A 33 -0.24 11.48 -0.81
C ILE A 33 -1.31 11.21 -1.90
N GLN A 34 -2.53 10.82 -1.52
CA GLN A 34 -3.56 10.34 -2.45
C GLN A 34 -3.88 11.32 -3.59
N PHE A 35 -3.78 12.62 -3.33
CA PHE A 35 -4.11 13.67 -4.30
C PHE A 35 -2.92 14.11 -5.16
N ASP A 36 -1.68 13.77 -4.78
CA ASP A 36 -0.47 14.14 -5.52
C ASP A 36 0.17 12.96 -6.25
N ILE A 37 -0.10 11.72 -5.84
CA ILE A 37 0.61 10.54 -6.38
C ILE A 37 0.33 10.23 -7.86
N ALA A 38 -0.83 10.64 -8.38
CA ALA A 38 -1.21 10.37 -9.77
C ALA A 38 -0.22 11.04 -10.75
N GLY A 39 0.32 10.25 -11.68
CA GLY A 39 1.27 10.68 -12.70
C GLY A 39 2.70 10.93 -12.20
N LYS A 40 2.99 10.68 -10.91
CA LYS A 40 4.34 10.84 -10.34
C LYS A 40 5.14 9.55 -10.48
N THR A 41 6.46 9.69 -10.59
CA THR A 41 7.39 8.57 -10.51
C THR A 41 7.73 8.28 -9.05
N VAL A 42 7.52 7.05 -8.61
CA VAL A 42 7.74 6.61 -7.23
C VAL A 42 8.97 5.70 -7.18
N LEU A 43 9.95 6.05 -6.34
CA LEU A 43 11.13 5.23 -6.07
C LEU A 43 10.95 4.51 -4.74
N ASP A 44 11.04 3.17 -4.78
CA ASP A 44 11.00 2.31 -3.60
C ASP A 44 12.37 1.63 -3.43
N PRO A 45 13.32 2.23 -2.68
CA PRO A 45 14.70 1.74 -2.59
C PRO A 45 14.85 0.42 -1.82
N PHE A 46 13.80 -0.01 -1.12
CA PHE A 46 13.78 -1.25 -0.33
C PHE A 46 12.62 -2.14 -0.73
N SER A 47 12.46 -2.36 -2.04
CA SER A 47 11.18 -2.84 -2.54
C SER A 47 10.76 -4.21 -2.03
N GLY A 48 11.68 -5.07 -1.60
CA GLY A 48 11.34 -6.36 -1.02
C GLY A 48 10.38 -7.14 -1.94
N SER A 49 9.13 -7.32 -1.50
CA SER A 49 8.06 -7.98 -2.27
C SER A 49 7.39 -7.11 -3.35
N GLY A 50 7.77 -5.84 -3.49
CA GLY A 50 7.17 -4.90 -4.43
C GLY A 50 5.81 -4.34 -4.01
N ALA A 51 5.32 -4.64 -2.80
CA ALA A 51 3.97 -4.28 -2.37
C ALA A 51 3.69 -2.77 -2.29
N LEU A 52 4.73 -1.94 -2.10
CA LEU A 52 4.62 -0.48 -2.10
C LEU A 52 4.56 0.05 -3.53
N SER A 53 5.47 -0.40 -4.39
CA SER A 53 5.50 -0.08 -5.82
C SER A 53 4.21 -0.48 -6.54
N LEU A 54 3.71 -1.68 -6.26
CA LEU A 54 2.43 -2.16 -6.83
C LEU A 54 1.24 -1.30 -6.39
N GLU A 55 1.21 -0.86 -5.14
CA GLU A 55 0.14 0.00 -4.66
C GLU A 55 0.25 1.44 -5.17
N ALA A 56 1.47 1.94 -5.37
CA ALA A 56 1.70 3.23 -6.03
C ALA A 56 1.17 3.22 -7.47
N ILE A 57 1.50 2.18 -8.25
CA ILE A 57 1.00 1.99 -9.61
C ILE A 57 -0.52 1.84 -9.62
N SER A 58 -1.10 1.05 -8.70
CA SER A 58 -2.56 0.90 -8.57
C SER A 58 -3.28 2.23 -8.27
N ARG A 59 -2.57 3.24 -7.77
CA ARG A 59 -3.08 4.58 -7.46
C ARG A 59 -2.73 5.61 -8.53
N GLY A 60 -2.14 5.19 -9.65
CA GLY A 60 -1.87 6.03 -10.82
C GLY A 60 -0.46 6.61 -10.90
N ALA A 61 0.50 6.12 -10.12
CA ALA A 61 1.92 6.43 -10.32
C ALA A 61 2.44 5.88 -11.67
N LYS A 62 3.50 6.50 -12.19
CA LYS A 62 4.16 6.17 -13.47
C LYS A 62 5.49 5.45 -13.28
#